data_AF-A0A183VAA4-F1
#
_entry.id   AF-A0A183VAA4-F1
#
_cell.length_a   1.000
_cell.length_b   1.000
_cell.length_c   1.000
_cell.angle_alpha   90.00
_cell.angle_beta   90.00
_cell.angle_gamma   90.00
#
_symmetry.space_group_name_H-M   'P 1'
#
loop_
_entity.id
_entity.type
_entity.pdbx_description
1 polymer ?
#
loop_
_entity_poly.entity_id
_entity_poly.type
_entity_poly.pdbx_seq_one_letter_code
_entity_poly.pdbx_strand_id
1 'polypeptide(L)'
;MKNGSTIKIGTKFNESELQYMCLRSDDGIVSYEAIACISATGDIMKPGEAITLRNNTLLLSCQLTRGVVKRILQQLSGCFYNGTHYAESERWVEPIKNNSCHIDSPMTGVLMKCFRPHYSFFEAQIAGCVAGDVSIPINSYGVLENRFVYCAELNGHGMQLIWVDESEVMCSFDGKTFYHNETWFDEERAAWLKCRFRNVYKNECVIRNETIAIGEIVKLDNGCSFSCHPQRNVYICDKKIADFNVIEKDESEHNDTIHYPFQNKQFV
;
A
#
# COMPACT_ATOMS: atom_id res chain seq x y z
N MET A 1 48.91 13.45 -12.24
CA MET A 1 50.21 13.99 -11.79
C MET A 1 51.19 14.02 -12.96
N LYS A 2 51.76 15.19 -13.29
CA LYS A 2 52.95 15.28 -14.15
C LYS A 2 54.18 15.41 -13.25
N ASN A 3 55.19 14.55 -13.48
CA ASN A 3 56.57 14.60 -12.98
C ASN A 3 56.83 14.78 -11.46
N GLY A 4 57.15 13.68 -10.78
CA GLY A 4 58.22 13.61 -9.76
C GLY A 4 58.17 14.52 -8.53
N SER A 5 57.03 15.12 -8.19
CA SER A 5 56.93 15.97 -7.00
C SER A 5 56.84 15.14 -5.71
N THR A 6 57.72 15.42 -4.74
CA THR A 6 57.70 14.82 -3.41
C THR A 6 56.54 15.39 -2.58
N ILE A 7 55.72 14.51 -2.02
CA ILE A 7 54.58 14.87 -1.17
C ILE A 7 55.05 14.96 0.29
N LYS A 8 54.81 16.11 0.94
CA LYS A 8 55.08 16.25 2.38
C LYS A 8 54.07 15.45 3.21
N ILE A 9 54.56 14.77 4.25
CA ILE A 9 53.70 14.09 5.24
C ILE A 9 52.71 15.10 5.84
N GLY A 10 51.46 14.69 6.03
CA GLY A 10 50.36 15.53 6.51
C GLY A 10 49.69 16.39 5.44
N THR A 11 50.21 16.41 4.21
CA THR A 11 49.56 17.14 3.10
C THR A 11 48.30 16.38 2.66
N LYS A 12 47.19 17.11 2.53
CA LYS A 12 45.92 16.57 2.05
C LYS A 12 45.74 16.86 0.56
N PHE A 13 45.17 15.90 -0.15
CA PHE A 13 44.86 16.01 -1.57
C PHE A 13 43.45 15.54 -1.82
N ASN A 14 42.73 16.30 -2.62
CA ASN A 14 41.38 15.93 -3.05
C ASN A 14 41.48 15.30 -4.44
N GLU A 15 40.98 14.07 -4.57
CA GLU A 15 40.65 13.49 -5.88
C GLU A 15 39.16 13.67 -6.15
N SER A 16 38.60 13.04 -7.18
CA SER A 16 37.20 13.23 -7.57
C SER A 16 36.20 12.82 -6.48
N GLU A 17 36.52 11.82 -5.66
CA GLU A 17 35.56 11.20 -4.73
C GLU A 17 36.07 11.06 -3.29
N LEU A 18 37.37 11.16 -3.08
CA LEU A 18 38.03 10.91 -1.80
C LEU A 18 39.09 11.99 -1.54
N GLN A 19 39.25 12.31 -0.26
CA GLN A 19 40.39 13.08 0.22
C GLN A 19 41.42 12.11 0.80
N TYR A 20 42.66 12.26 0.34
CA TYR A 20 43.80 11.46 0.76
C TYR A 20 44.78 12.29 1.58
N MET A 21 45.57 11.61 2.40
CA MET A 21 46.65 12.19 3.16
C MET A 21 47.87 11.27 3.16
N CYS A 22 49.05 11.87 3.03
CA CYS A 22 50.30 11.17 3.23
C CYS A 22 50.56 11.02 4.73
N LEU A 23 50.56 9.79 5.23
CA LEU A 23 50.70 9.44 6.64
C LEU A 23 52.00 8.67 6.86
N ARG A 24 52.57 8.78 8.06
CA ARG A 24 53.70 7.96 8.50
C ARG A 24 53.25 7.17 9.72
N SER A 25 53.33 5.85 9.61
CA SER A 25 53.07 4.92 10.72
C SER A 25 54.19 4.96 11.76
N ASP A 26 53.92 4.38 12.93
CA ASP A 26 54.88 4.26 14.03
C ASP A 26 56.11 3.42 13.64
N ASP A 27 55.92 2.43 12.77
CA ASP A 27 57.00 1.60 12.18
C ASP A 27 57.81 2.36 11.11
N GLY A 28 57.51 3.64 10.89
CA GLY A 28 58.20 4.52 9.96
C GLY A 28 57.79 4.37 8.50
N ILE A 29 56.84 3.47 8.19
CA ILE A 29 56.28 3.27 6.84
C ILE A 29 55.43 4.49 6.47
N VAL A 30 55.70 5.06 5.30
CA VAL A 30 54.91 6.16 4.74
C VAL A 30 53.89 5.59 3.77
N SER A 31 52.61 5.88 4.01
CA SER A 31 51.48 5.42 3.21
C SER A 31 50.64 6.61 2.73
N TYR A 32 49.92 6.39 1.63
CA TYR A 32 48.97 7.34 1.08
C TYR A 32 47.57 6.76 1.24
N GLU A 33 46.79 7.34 2.14
CA GLU A 33 45.54 6.75 2.59
C GLU A 33 44.36 7.72 2.42
N ALA A 34 43.21 7.17 2.03
CA ALA A 34 41.96 7.91 2.01
C ALA A 34 41.51 8.17 3.45
N ILE A 35 41.26 9.43 3.79
CA ILE A 35 40.90 9.87 5.15
C ILE A 35 39.47 10.42 5.24
N ALA A 36 38.88 10.80 4.11
CA ALA A 36 37.53 11.35 4.03
C ALA A 36 36.96 11.17 2.61
N CYS A 37 35.66 11.36 2.45
CA CYS A 37 34.98 11.36 1.16
C CYS A 37 34.69 12.79 0.72
N ILE A 38 34.44 12.96 -0.59
CA ILE A 38 34.03 14.25 -1.16
C ILE A 38 32.57 14.13 -1.60
N SER A 39 31.75 15.08 -1.16
CA SER A 39 30.33 15.15 -1.48
C SER A 39 30.11 15.50 -2.96
N ALA A 40 28.88 15.39 -3.43
CA ALA A 40 28.53 15.83 -4.80
C ALA A 40 28.73 17.35 -5.01
N THR A 41 28.74 18.14 -3.94
CA THR A 41 28.97 19.60 -3.95
C THR A 41 30.44 19.97 -3.75
N GLY A 42 31.32 19.00 -3.50
CA GLY A 42 32.75 19.22 -3.25
C GLY A 42 33.13 19.35 -1.77
N ASP A 43 32.18 19.22 -0.85
CA ASP A 43 32.42 19.30 0.59
C ASP A 43 33.07 18.02 1.14
N ILE A 44 33.92 18.17 2.16
CA ILE A 44 34.61 17.05 2.78
C ILE A 44 33.68 16.37 3.79
N MET A 45 33.42 15.08 3.58
CA MET A 45 32.63 14.22 4.47
C MET A 45 33.55 13.31 5.28
N LYS A 46 33.50 13.40 6.61
CA LYS A 46 34.25 12.50 7.50
C LYS A 46 33.66 11.09 7.48
N PRO A 47 34.47 10.05 7.76
CA PRO A 47 33.93 8.71 7.93
C PRO A 47 32.86 8.67 9.03
N GLY A 48 31.70 8.09 8.72
CA GLY A 48 30.49 8.08 9.54
C GLY A 48 29.44 9.11 9.12
N GLU A 49 29.81 10.12 8.33
CA GLU A 49 28.86 11.12 7.84
C GLU A 49 28.09 10.61 6.62
N ALA A 50 26.83 11.04 6.51
CA ALA A 50 25.97 10.76 5.37
C ALA A 50 25.09 11.98 5.06
N ILE A 51 24.81 12.17 3.77
CA ILE A 51 23.93 13.23 3.26
C ILE A 51 22.93 12.62 2.28
N THR A 52 21.74 13.20 2.21
CA THR A 52 20.71 12.82 1.26
C THR A 52 20.74 13.73 0.03
N LEU A 53 20.57 13.15 -1.16
CA LEU A 53 20.65 13.80 -2.46
C LEU A 53 19.37 13.52 -3.26
N ARG A 54 19.10 14.33 -4.30
CA ARG A 54 17.95 14.21 -5.22
C ARG A 54 16.61 14.05 -4.48
N ASN A 55 16.20 15.08 -3.74
CA ASN A 55 14.97 15.07 -2.92
C ASN A 55 14.92 13.85 -1.99
N ASN A 56 16.05 13.59 -1.35
CA ASN A 56 16.31 12.50 -0.44
C ASN A 56 16.27 11.07 -1.00
N THR A 57 16.03 10.85 -2.30
CA THR A 57 15.98 9.50 -2.89
C THR A 57 17.33 8.76 -2.95
N LEU A 58 18.45 9.47 -2.75
CA LEU A 58 19.79 8.91 -2.73
C LEU A 58 20.48 9.24 -1.40
N LEU A 59 21.04 8.24 -0.74
CA LEU A 59 21.92 8.41 0.41
C LEU A 59 23.38 8.33 -0.07
N LEU A 60 24.13 9.40 0.11
CA LEU A 60 25.57 9.40 -0.03
C LEU A 60 26.18 9.27 1.36
N SER A 61 26.96 8.22 1.61
CA SER A 61 27.64 8.00 2.89
C SER A 61 29.14 7.83 2.73
N CYS A 62 29.89 8.31 3.72
CA CYS A 62 31.32 8.05 3.83
C CYS A 62 31.55 7.01 4.92
N GLN A 63 32.01 5.81 4.57
CA GLN A 63 32.12 4.69 5.50
C GLN A 63 33.57 4.25 5.66
N LEU A 64 33.97 3.94 6.91
CA LEU A 64 35.25 3.29 7.21
C LEU A 64 34.99 1.79 7.42
N THR A 65 35.31 0.97 6.43
CA THR A 65 35.11 -0.49 6.50
C THR A 65 36.46 -1.18 6.49
N ARG A 66 36.80 -1.89 7.58
CA ARG A 66 38.08 -2.60 7.73
C ARG A 66 39.31 -1.70 7.45
N GLY A 67 39.28 -0.48 7.97
CA GLY A 67 40.37 0.50 7.78
C GLY A 67 40.38 1.22 6.43
N VAL A 68 39.46 0.92 5.51
CA VAL A 68 39.38 1.57 4.19
C VAL A 68 38.19 2.52 4.15
N VAL A 69 38.45 3.78 3.79
CA VAL A 69 37.41 4.78 3.54
C VAL A 69 36.77 4.54 2.18
N LYS A 70 35.44 4.47 2.15
CA LYS A 70 34.63 4.27 0.95
C LYS A 70 33.50 5.28 0.87
N ARG A 71 33.31 5.85 -0.31
CA ARG A 71 32.14 6.65 -0.67
C ARG A 71 31.07 5.71 -1.25
N ILE A 72 29.91 5.64 -0.61
CA ILE A 72 28.82 4.75 -1.02
C ILE A 72 27.61 5.60 -1.38
N LEU A 73 27.12 5.41 -2.60
CA LEU A 73 25.85 5.97 -3.06
C LEU A 73 24.80 4.87 -3.07
N GLN A 74 23.78 5.00 -2.23
CA GLN A 74 22.70 4.04 -2.08
C GLN A 74 21.37 4.67 -2.50
N GLN A 75 20.60 3.98 -3.34
CA GLN A 75 19.22 4.35 -3.61
C GLN A 75 18.35 3.96 -2.41
N LEU A 76 17.64 4.93 -1.86
CA LEU A 76 16.70 4.69 -0.78
C LEU A 76 15.38 4.20 -1.36
N SER A 77 14.93 3.04 -0.87
CA SER A 77 13.61 2.49 -1.16
C SER A 77 12.62 3.06 -0.14
N GLY A 78 11.66 3.83 -0.61
CA GLY A 78 10.70 4.49 0.28
C GLY A 78 10.32 5.89 -0.18
N CYS A 79 9.41 6.49 0.58
CA CYS A 79 8.84 7.79 0.32
C CYS A 79 9.49 8.82 1.23
N PHE A 80 9.76 9.99 0.67
CA PHE A 80 10.16 11.15 1.45
C PHE A 80 9.01 12.13 1.56
N TYR A 81 8.58 12.40 2.78
CA TYR A 81 7.49 13.32 3.05
C TYR A 81 7.80 14.16 4.28
N ASN A 82 7.70 15.48 4.15
CA ASN A 82 7.95 16.47 5.21
C ASN A 82 9.27 16.26 5.99
N GLY A 83 10.34 15.89 5.27
CA GLY A 83 11.68 15.66 5.86
C GLY A 83 11.91 14.26 6.45
N THR A 84 10.89 13.41 6.50
CA THR A 84 10.96 12.05 7.03
C THR A 84 11.03 11.02 5.90
N HIS A 85 11.81 9.95 6.10
CA HIS A 85 11.86 8.78 5.23
C HIS A 85 10.89 7.71 5.75
N TYR A 86 10.02 7.23 4.86
CA TYR A 86 9.09 6.13 5.12
C TYR A 86 9.43 4.95 4.21
N ALA A 87 9.54 3.76 4.76
CA ALA A 87 9.83 2.54 4.01
C ALA A 87 8.71 2.19 3.01
N GLU A 88 8.99 1.25 2.12
CA GLU A 88 7.99 0.73 1.18
C GLU A 88 6.78 0.16 1.94
N SER A 89 5.57 0.55 1.51
CA SER A 89 4.30 0.17 2.15
C SER A 89 4.09 0.67 3.58
N GLU A 90 5.02 1.49 4.11
CA GLU A 90 4.85 2.10 5.42
C GLU A 90 3.65 3.06 5.40
N ARG A 91 2.91 3.08 6.51
CA ARG A 91 1.78 3.98 6.74
C ARG A 91 2.09 4.87 7.92
N TRP A 92 1.71 6.13 7.81
CA TRP A 92 1.89 7.11 8.87
C TRP A 92 0.70 8.07 8.92
N VAL A 93 0.61 8.83 10.00
CA VAL A 93 -0.46 9.81 10.20
C VAL A 93 0.13 11.20 10.08
N GLU A 94 -0.40 11.99 9.15
CA GLU A 94 -0.13 13.43 9.08
C GLU A 94 -1.21 14.18 9.86
N PRO A 95 -0.87 14.91 10.93
CA PRO A 95 -1.84 15.64 11.72
C PRO A 95 -2.41 16.81 10.91
N ILE A 96 -3.70 17.10 11.08
CA ILE A 96 -4.32 18.27 10.46
C ILE A 96 -3.72 19.52 11.11
N LYS A 97 -2.99 20.33 10.34
CA LYS A 97 -2.48 21.63 10.81
C LYS A 97 -3.66 22.57 10.95
N ASN A 98 -4.00 22.92 12.18
CA ASN A 98 -5.15 23.74 12.55
C ASN A 98 -5.18 25.05 11.74
N ASN A 99 -6.01 25.10 10.70
CA ASN A 99 -6.69 26.29 10.18
C ASN A 99 -7.59 25.90 8.99
N SER A 100 -8.90 26.05 9.22
CA SER A 100 -10.00 26.13 8.24
C SER A 100 -10.53 24.82 7.62
N CYS A 101 -11.88 24.71 7.66
CA CYS A 101 -12.79 23.80 6.91
C CYS A 101 -13.27 22.45 7.48
N HIS A 102 -13.10 22.12 8.77
CA HIS A 102 -13.66 20.87 9.34
C HIS A 102 -14.44 21.07 10.63
N ILE A 103 -15.34 22.07 10.68
CA ILE A 103 -16.07 22.45 11.91
C ILE A 103 -16.86 21.27 12.53
N ASP A 104 -17.26 20.28 11.71
CA ASP A 104 -18.03 19.11 12.17
C ASP A 104 -17.38 17.74 11.89
N SER A 105 -16.10 17.71 11.46
CA SER A 105 -15.42 16.43 11.20
C SER A 105 -14.70 15.92 12.45
N PRO A 106 -14.88 14.65 12.86
CA PRO A 106 -14.11 14.06 13.96
C PRO A 106 -12.66 13.71 13.56
N MET A 107 -12.22 14.12 12.37
CA MET A 107 -10.90 13.78 11.85
C MET A 107 -9.80 14.52 12.61
N THR A 108 -8.81 13.77 13.07
CA THR A 108 -7.59 14.26 13.76
C THR A 108 -6.35 14.27 12.87
N GLY A 109 -6.38 13.50 11.77
CA GLY A 109 -5.24 13.33 10.87
C GLY A 109 -5.64 12.68 9.55
N VAL A 110 -4.70 12.70 8.61
CA VAL A 110 -4.81 12.00 7.34
C VAL A 110 -3.90 10.77 7.39
N LEU A 111 -4.43 9.61 7.05
CA LEU A 111 -3.64 8.39 6.91
C LEU A 111 -2.91 8.48 5.58
N MET A 112 -1.59 8.41 5.63
CA MET A 112 -0.72 8.37 4.47
C MET A 112 -0.18 6.95 4.27
N LYS A 113 0.18 6.61 3.04
CA LYS A 113 0.94 5.40 2.72
C LYS A 113 2.05 5.73 1.73
N CYS A 114 3.16 5.02 1.87
CA CYS A 114 4.17 4.99 0.85
C CYS A 114 3.80 3.94 -0.18
N PHE A 115 3.62 4.34 -1.44
CA PHE A 115 3.30 3.42 -2.50
C PHE A 115 4.24 3.58 -3.69
N ARG A 116 4.37 2.50 -4.45
CA ARG A 116 5.20 2.44 -5.65
C ARG A 116 4.28 2.25 -6.86
N PRO A 117 3.83 3.32 -7.54
CA PRO A 117 2.95 3.20 -8.71
C PRO A 117 3.61 2.41 -9.84
N HIS A 118 4.91 2.63 -10.02
CA HIS A 118 5.73 2.01 -11.05
C HIS A 118 7.10 1.60 -10.49
N TYR A 119 7.76 0.66 -11.13
CA TYR A 119 9.08 0.15 -10.71
C TYR A 119 10.18 1.23 -10.60
N SER A 120 9.96 2.49 -10.99
CA SER A 120 10.99 3.53 -11.02
C SER A 120 10.98 4.52 -9.85
N PHE A 121 9.86 4.73 -9.15
CA PHE A 121 9.78 5.72 -8.06
C PHE A 121 8.71 5.40 -7.02
N PHE A 122 8.88 6.00 -5.84
CA PHE A 122 7.96 5.92 -4.72
C PHE A 122 7.26 7.27 -4.52
N GLU A 123 6.01 7.24 -4.07
CA GLU A 123 5.19 8.43 -3.84
C GLU A 123 4.39 8.29 -2.55
N ALA A 124 4.27 9.39 -1.82
CA ALA A 124 3.39 9.49 -0.66
C ALA A 124 1.96 9.75 -1.12
N GLN A 125 1.02 8.88 -0.74
CA GLN A 125 -0.38 9.02 -1.11
C GLN A 125 -1.27 9.02 0.13
N ILE A 126 -2.36 9.77 0.05
CA ILE A 126 -3.46 9.67 1.00
C ILE A 126 -4.08 8.27 0.90
N ALA A 127 -4.17 7.59 2.04
CA ALA A 127 -4.75 6.27 2.18
C ALA A 127 -6.08 6.27 2.94
N GLY A 128 -6.40 7.35 3.66
CA GLY A 128 -7.65 7.45 4.41
C GLY A 128 -7.70 8.57 5.45
N CYS A 129 -8.70 8.49 6.32
CA CYS A 129 -8.99 9.42 7.40
C CYS A 129 -8.58 8.81 8.74
N VAL A 130 -8.17 9.64 9.70
CA VAL A 130 -7.82 9.20 11.06
C VAL A 130 -8.61 10.01 12.09
N ALA A 131 -9.25 9.32 13.04
CA ALA A 131 -9.92 9.91 14.20
C ALA A 131 -9.42 9.20 15.47
N GLY A 132 -8.52 9.84 16.22
CA GLY A 132 -7.86 9.21 17.36
C GLY A 132 -6.98 8.04 16.92
N ASP A 133 -7.29 6.84 17.40
CA ASP A 133 -6.62 5.58 17.06
C ASP A 133 -7.30 4.83 15.89
N VAL A 134 -8.45 5.32 15.42
CA VAL A 134 -9.21 4.69 14.34
C VAL A 134 -8.76 5.25 12.99
N SER A 135 -8.36 4.35 12.09
CA SER A 135 -8.05 4.67 10.69
C SER A 135 -9.10 4.09 9.75
N ILE A 136 -9.67 4.93 8.89
CA ILE A 136 -10.71 4.54 7.93
C ILE A 136 -10.15 4.75 6.51
N PRO A 137 -10.07 3.70 5.67
CA PRO A 137 -9.55 3.84 4.32
C PRO A 137 -10.34 4.86 3.49
N ILE A 138 -9.67 5.46 2.51
CA ILE A 138 -10.32 6.35 1.54
C ILE A 138 -11.53 5.65 0.88
N ASN A 139 -12.62 6.40 0.71
CA ASN A 139 -13.87 5.94 0.12
C ASN A 139 -14.46 4.69 0.81
N SER A 140 -14.24 4.59 2.13
CA SER A 140 -14.73 3.47 2.93
C SER A 140 -15.52 3.98 4.14
N TYR A 141 -16.42 3.11 4.59
CA TYR A 141 -17.18 3.33 5.81
C TYR A 141 -16.44 2.76 7.03
N GLY A 142 -16.73 3.32 8.20
CA GLY A 142 -16.22 2.88 9.49
C GLY A 142 -17.25 3.06 10.59
N VAL A 143 -16.87 2.65 11.79
CA VAL A 143 -17.63 2.91 13.02
C VAL A 143 -16.74 3.72 13.95
N LEU A 144 -17.25 4.84 14.44
CA LEU A 144 -16.60 5.69 15.42
C LEU A 144 -17.62 6.02 16.50
N GLU A 145 -17.29 5.78 17.78
CA GLU A 145 -18.19 6.05 18.91
C GLU A 145 -19.62 5.48 18.73
N ASN A 146 -19.71 4.26 18.21
CA ASN A 146 -20.97 3.56 17.92
C ASN A 146 -21.89 4.25 16.88
N ARG A 147 -21.33 5.14 16.04
CA ARG A 147 -22.01 5.74 14.89
C ARG A 147 -21.23 5.46 13.60
N PHE A 148 -21.92 5.53 12.47
CA PHE A 148 -21.32 5.28 11.17
C PHE A 148 -20.65 6.55 10.63
N VAL A 149 -19.52 6.34 9.97
CA VAL A 149 -18.75 7.40 9.32
C VAL A 149 -18.30 6.96 7.94
N TYR A 150 -18.11 7.92 7.03
CA TYR A 150 -17.57 7.72 5.70
C TYR A 150 -16.38 8.65 5.46
N CYS A 151 -15.28 8.09 4.95
CA CYS A 151 -14.08 8.84 4.63
C CYS A 151 -14.11 9.28 3.16
N ALA A 152 -14.42 10.56 2.93
CA ALA A 152 -14.58 11.14 1.61
C ALA A 152 -13.35 11.94 1.18
N GLU A 153 -13.05 11.90 -0.12
CA GLU A 153 -12.11 12.81 -0.77
C GLU A 153 -12.85 14.10 -1.16
N LEU A 154 -12.31 15.24 -0.74
CA LEU A 154 -12.78 16.56 -1.16
C LEU A 154 -12.14 16.90 -2.51
N ASN A 155 -12.92 17.49 -3.42
CA ASN A 155 -12.55 17.85 -4.80
C ASN A 155 -11.25 18.69 -4.89
N GLY A 156 -10.09 18.04 -4.77
CA GLY A 156 -8.76 18.61 -4.93
C GLY A 156 -7.95 18.78 -3.63
N HIS A 157 -7.60 17.66 -2.95
CA HIS A 157 -6.52 17.53 -1.94
C HIS A 157 -6.91 17.50 -0.44
N GLY A 158 -8.21 17.47 -0.12
CA GLY A 158 -8.66 17.32 1.27
C GLY A 158 -9.28 15.96 1.53
N MET A 159 -9.19 15.48 2.77
CA MET A 159 -10.02 14.36 3.25
C MET A 159 -11.04 14.90 4.22
N GLN A 160 -12.19 14.25 4.30
CA GLN A 160 -13.18 14.55 5.33
C GLN A 160 -13.77 13.25 5.86
N LEU A 161 -13.82 13.15 7.18
CA LEU A 161 -14.60 12.11 7.84
C LEU A 161 -15.99 12.66 8.14
N ILE A 162 -17.02 12.04 7.59
CA ILE A 162 -18.40 12.53 7.61
C ILE A 162 -19.24 11.51 8.39
N TRP A 163 -20.09 11.99 9.29
CA TRP A 163 -21.11 11.15 9.93
C TRP A 163 -22.17 10.76 8.92
N VAL A 164 -22.52 9.47 8.87
CA VAL A 164 -23.55 8.95 7.96
C VAL A 164 -24.64 8.23 8.72
N ASP A 165 -25.85 8.26 8.17
CA ASP A 165 -27.00 7.60 8.79
C ASP A 165 -26.95 6.08 8.57
N GLU A 166 -27.67 5.35 9.41
CA GLU A 166 -27.77 3.89 9.31
C GLU A 166 -28.29 3.44 7.93
N SER A 167 -29.23 4.19 7.35
CA SER A 167 -29.79 3.94 6.02
C SER A 167 -28.74 3.95 4.91
N GLU A 168 -27.64 4.70 5.07
CA GLU A 168 -26.55 4.77 4.09
C GLU A 168 -25.64 3.54 4.14
N VAL A 169 -25.66 2.75 5.22
CA VAL A 169 -24.82 1.56 5.37
C VAL A 169 -25.59 0.24 5.23
N MET A 170 -26.91 0.31 5.04
CA MET A 170 -27.77 -0.85 4.77
C MET A 170 -27.47 -1.49 3.42
N CYS A 171 -27.69 -2.79 3.33
CA CYS A 171 -27.55 -3.54 2.09
C CYS A 171 -28.90 -3.74 1.43
N SER A 172 -28.96 -3.61 0.11
CA SER A 172 -30.12 -4.01 -0.69
C SER A 172 -29.82 -5.32 -1.38
N PHE A 173 -30.67 -6.32 -1.18
CA PHE A 173 -30.50 -7.66 -1.73
C PHE A 173 -31.87 -8.28 -2.00
N ASP A 174 -32.11 -8.68 -3.25
CA ASP A 174 -33.38 -9.26 -3.73
C ASP A 174 -34.63 -8.48 -3.30
N GLY A 175 -34.56 -7.15 -3.44
CA GLY A 175 -35.66 -6.23 -3.11
C GLY A 175 -35.90 -6.04 -1.59
N LYS A 176 -35.11 -6.70 -0.73
CA LYS A 176 -35.13 -6.52 0.72
C LYS A 176 -33.94 -5.67 1.17
N THR A 177 -34.11 -5.01 2.30
CA THR A 177 -33.05 -4.23 2.94
C THR A 177 -32.62 -4.91 4.24
N PHE A 178 -31.31 -4.93 4.48
CA PHE A 178 -30.68 -5.55 5.64
C PHE A 178 -29.81 -4.55 6.37
N TYR A 179 -29.87 -4.54 7.70
CA TYR A 179 -29.09 -3.65 8.55
C TYR A 179 -27.60 -4.01 8.54
N HIS A 180 -26.75 -3.04 8.87
CA HIS A 180 -25.32 -3.31 9.03
C HIS A 180 -25.10 -4.41 10.09
N ASN A 181 -24.21 -5.37 9.78
CA ASN A 181 -23.95 -6.58 10.56
C ASN A 181 -25.10 -7.60 10.65
N GLU A 182 -26.25 -7.36 10.05
CA GLU A 182 -27.32 -8.35 9.97
C GLU A 182 -26.85 -9.56 9.15
N THR A 183 -27.22 -10.75 9.62
CA THR A 183 -26.96 -12.02 8.97
C THR A 183 -28.27 -12.73 8.66
N TRP A 184 -28.39 -13.27 7.47
CA TRP A 184 -29.57 -14.04 7.06
C TRP A 184 -29.17 -15.26 6.26
N PHE A 185 -30.03 -16.27 6.27
CA PHE A 185 -29.87 -17.44 5.42
C PHE A 185 -30.55 -17.18 4.08
N ASP A 186 -29.82 -17.45 3.00
CA ASP A 186 -30.32 -17.40 1.64
C ASP A 186 -30.52 -18.82 1.12
N GLU A 187 -31.78 -19.19 0.88
CA GLU A 187 -32.15 -20.56 0.47
C GLU A 187 -31.66 -20.88 -0.94
N GLU A 188 -31.74 -19.92 -1.87
CA GLU A 188 -31.33 -20.13 -3.27
C GLU A 188 -29.82 -20.39 -3.38
N ARG A 189 -29.03 -19.66 -2.59
CA ARG A 189 -27.57 -19.82 -2.54
C ARG A 189 -27.12 -20.84 -1.49
N ALA A 190 -28.04 -21.39 -0.71
CA ALA A 190 -27.76 -22.27 0.43
C ALA A 190 -26.60 -21.72 1.27
N ALA A 191 -26.70 -20.48 1.73
CA ALA A 191 -25.58 -19.78 2.36
C ALA A 191 -26.04 -18.76 3.39
N TRP A 192 -25.22 -18.57 4.44
CA TRP A 192 -25.38 -17.44 5.35
C TRP A 192 -24.70 -16.22 4.77
N LEU A 193 -25.48 -15.18 4.56
CA LEU A 193 -25.05 -13.88 4.09
C LEU A 193 -24.95 -12.90 5.25
N LYS A 194 -24.11 -11.87 5.08
CA LYS A 194 -23.94 -10.78 6.03
C LYS A 194 -23.88 -9.46 5.31
N CYS A 195 -24.62 -8.48 5.83
CA CYS A 195 -24.50 -7.11 5.38
C CYS A 195 -23.34 -6.41 6.09
N ARG A 196 -22.45 -5.78 5.32
CA ARG A 196 -21.37 -4.94 5.86
C ARG A 196 -21.14 -3.76 4.93
N PHE A 197 -21.54 -2.57 5.40
CA PHE A 197 -21.35 -1.30 4.71
C PHE A 197 -21.82 -1.34 3.25
N ARG A 198 -23.13 -1.51 3.05
CA ARG A 198 -23.81 -1.66 1.74
C ARG A 198 -23.45 -2.88 0.91
N ASN A 199 -22.45 -3.65 1.32
CA ASN A 199 -21.99 -4.83 0.60
C ASN A 199 -22.48 -6.10 1.29
N VAL A 200 -22.98 -7.04 0.48
CA VAL A 200 -23.41 -8.36 0.93
C VAL A 200 -22.25 -9.32 0.77
N TYR A 201 -21.87 -9.98 1.86
CA TYR A 201 -20.82 -10.98 1.88
C TYR A 201 -21.41 -12.34 2.20
N LYS A 202 -20.85 -13.38 1.58
CA LYS A 202 -21.12 -14.75 2.01
C LYS A 202 -20.17 -15.11 3.15
N ASN A 203 -20.73 -15.48 4.30
CA ASN A 203 -19.96 -15.91 5.48
C ASN A 203 -19.59 -17.39 5.40
N GLU A 204 -20.57 -18.23 5.05
CA GLU A 204 -20.46 -19.68 5.02
C GLU A 204 -21.52 -20.27 4.08
N CYS A 205 -21.27 -21.48 3.59
CA CYS A 205 -22.24 -22.24 2.81
C CYS A 205 -22.89 -23.29 3.70
N VAL A 206 -24.10 -23.72 3.35
CA VAL A 206 -24.81 -24.78 4.04
C VAL A 206 -25.06 -25.92 3.06
N ILE A 207 -24.59 -27.11 3.41
CA ILE A 207 -24.90 -28.35 2.69
C ILE A 207 -25.36 -29.38 3.70
N ARG A 208 -26.54 -29.98 3.46
CA ARG A 208 -27.09 -31.06 4.31
C ARG A 208 -27.12 -30.69 5.80
N ASN A 209 -27.47 -29.45 6.12
CA ASN A 209 -27.44 -28.86 7.47
C ASN A 209 -26.05 -28.72 8.11
N GLU A 210 -24.97 -28.96 7.38
CA GLU A 210 -23.61 -28.66 7.83
C GLU A 210 -23.15 -27.32 7.25
N THR A 211 -22.49 -26.51 8.09
CA THR A 211 -21.88 -25.25 7.67
C THR A 211 -20.47 -25.50 7.16
N ILE A 212 -20.17 -24.98 5.97
CA ILE A 212 -18.90 -25.14 5.26
C ILE A 212 -18.25 -23.76 5.16
N ALA A 213 -17.01 -23.65 5.62
CA ALA A 213 -16.28 -22.39 5.60
C ALA A 213 -15.93 -21.95 4.17
N ILE A 214 -15.80 -20.64 3.97
CA ILE A 214 -15.37 -20.10 2.67
C ILE A 214 -13.99 -20.63 2.30
N GLY A 215 -13.85 -21.13 1.08
CA GLY A 215 -12.63 -21.75 0.55
C GLY A 215 -12.49 -23.24 0.87
N GLU A 216 -13.33 -23.79 1.74
CA GLU A 216 -13.33 -25.22 2.04
C GLU A 216 -13.94 -26.04 0.89
N ILE A 217 -13.43 -27.26 0.75
CA ILE A 217 -13.89 -28.24 -0.25
C ILE A 217 -14.31 -29.52 0.48
N VAL A 218 -15.54 -29.96 0.26
CA VAL A 218 -16.10 -31.19 0.84
C VAL A 218 -16.50 -32.18 -0.25
N LYS A 219 -16.29 -33.47 0.00
CA LYS A 219 -16.76 -34.53 -0.89
C LYS A 219 -18.22 -34.86 -0.60
N LEU A 220 -19.02 -34.95 -1.65
CA LEU A 220 -20.43 -35.33 -1.62
C LEU A 220 -20.58 -36.82 -1.94
N ASP A 221 -21.64 -37.45 -1.44
CA ASP A 221 -21.88 -38.89 -1.62
C ASP A 221 -22.07 -39.30 -3.10
N ASN A 222 -22.47 -38.36 -3.95
CA ASN A 222 -22.61 -38.58 -5.39
C ASN A 222 -21.27 -38.58 -6.15
N GLY A 223 -20.14 -38.51 -5.44
CA GLY A 223 -18.79 -38.49 -6.01
C GLY A 223 -18.33 -37.10 -6.48
N CYS A 224 -19.16 -36.07 -6.37
CA CYS A 224 -18.76 -34.70 -6.63
C CYS A 224 -18.02 -34.09 -5.43
N SER A 225 -17.26 -33.03 -5.68
CA SER A 225 -16.73 -32.15 -4.64
C SER A 225 -17.48 -30.82 -4.68
N PHE A 226 -17.84 -30.32 -3.52
CA PHE A 226 -18.40 -28.98 -3.36
C PHE A 226 -17.33 -28.04 -2.84
N SER A 227 -17.21 -26.86 -3.43
CA SER A 227 -16.38 -25.77 -2.93
C SER A 227 -17.25 -24.57 -2.56
N CYS A 228 -17.10 -24.11 -1.31
CA CYS A 228 -17.73 -22.89 -0.83
C CYS A 228 -16.93 -21.66 -1.28
N HIS A 229 -17.09 -21.23 -2.53
CA HIS A 229 -16.37 -20.09 -3.07
C HIS A 229 -17.06 -18.75 -2.74
N PRO A 230 -16.36 -17.66 -2.40
CA PRO A 230 -16.96 -16.43 -1.85
C PRO A 230 -18.07 -15.79 -2.72
N GLN A 231 -17.98 -15.91 -4.05
CA GLN A 231 -18.96 -15.31 -4.97
C GLN A 231 -20.11 -16.25 -5.36
N ARG A 232 -19.85 -17.55 -5.49
CA ARG A 232 -20.80 -18.55 -6.01
C ARG A 232 -20.45 -19.92 -5.47
N ASN A 233 -21.42 -20.81 -5.38
CA ASN A 233 -21.16 -22.20 -5.02
C ASN A 233 -20.63 -22.97 -6.23
N VAL A 234 -19.60 -23.80 -6.04
CA VAL A 234 -18.96 -24.53 -7.14
C VAL A 234 -19.06 -26.03 -6.87
N TYR A 235 -19.60 -26.76 -7.86
CA TYR A 235 -19.66 -28.22 -7.86
C TYR A 235 -18.69 -28.77 -8.90
N ILE A 236 -17.84 -29.70 -8.48
CA ILE A 236 -16.78 -30.31 -9.30
C ILE A 236 -17.06 -31.80 -9.38
N CYS A 237 -17.45 -32.30 -10.55
CA CYS A 237 -17.85 -33.69 -10.75
C CYS A 237 -17.13 -34.29 -11.97
N ASP A 238 -16.57 -35.49 -11.83
CA ASP A 238 -15.90 -36.19 -12.94
C ASP A 238 -16.91 -36.75 -13.96
N LYS A 239 -18.17 -36.92 -13.54
CA LYS A 239 -19.29 -37.35 -14.39
C LYS A 239 -20.31 -36.23 -14.45
N LYS A 240 -20.89 -36.02 -15.65
CA LYS A 240 -22.02 -35.11 -15.84
C LYS A 240 -23.16 -35.57 -14.93
N ILE A 241 -23.60 -34.73 -13.99
CA ILE A 241 -24.71 -35.05 -13.07
C ILE A 241 -25.98 -35.21 -13.93
N ALA A 242 -26.68 -36.33 -13.78
CA ALA A 242 -27.80 -36.71 -14.64
C ALA A 242 -29.04 -35.80 -14.52
N ASP A 243 -29.14 -34.97 -13.47
CA ASP A 243 -30.33 -34.15 -13.16
C ASP A 243 -30.06 -32.63 -13.10
N PHE A 244 -29.01 -32.15 -13.75
CA PHE A 244 -28.76 -30.70 -13.81
C PHE A 244 -29.45 -30.08 -15.04
N ASN A 245 -30.61 -29.45 -14.84
CA ASN A 245 -31.18 -28.55 -15.84
C ASN A 245 -30.47 -27.19 -15.71
N VAL A 246 -29.63 -26.87 -16.69
CA VAL A 246 -29.17 -25.49 -16.89
C VAL A 246 -30.40 -24.73 -17.40
N ILE A 247 -31.05 -23.97 -16.53
CA ILE A 247 -32.05 -23.00 -16.96
C ILE A 247 -31.25 -21.80 -17.48
N GLU A 248 -31.01 -21.77 -18.79
CA GLU A 248 -30.63 -20.54 -19.46
C GLU A 248 -31.83 -19.58 -19.28
N LYS A 249 -31.63 -18.48 -18.56
CA LYS A 249 -32.60 -17.40 -18.55
C LYS A 249 -32.57 -16.81 -19.95
N ASP A 250 -33.62 -17.08 -20.74
CA ASP A 250 -33.81 -16.47 -22.05
C ASP A 250 -33.66 -14.94 -21.92
N GLU A 251 -32.62 -14.41 -22.53
CA GLU A 251 -32.51 -12.99 -22.84
C GLU A 251 -33.49 -12.67 -23.96
N SER A 252 -34.76 -12.45 -23.61
CA SER A 252 -35.71 -11.83 -24.52
C SER A 252 -36.32 -10.57 -23.90
N GLU A 253 -35.84 -9.45 -24.45
CA GLU A 253 -36.47 -8.13 -24.54
C GLU A 253 -36.39 -7.17 -23.33
N HIS A 254 -35.22 -6.51 -23.22
CA HIS A 254 -35.25 -5.05 -23.15
C HIS A 254 -34.30 -4.45 -24.19
N ASN A 255 -34.89 -3.98 -25.29
CA ASN A 255 -34.28 -2.98 -26.15
C ASN A 255 -34.07 -1.71 -25.31
N ASP A 256 -32.84 -1.48 -24.86
CA ASP A 256 -32.38 -0.12 -24.61
C ASP A 256 -30.91 -0.01 -25.02
N THR A 257 -30.73 0.76 -26.09
CA THR A 257 -29.45 1.14 -26.67
C THR A 257 -28.64 1.93 -25.63
N ILE A 258 -27.75 1.26 -24.89
CA ILE A 258 -26.72 1.96 -24.11
C ILE A 258 -25.43 1.97 -24.92
N HIS A 259 -25.16 3.14 -25.51
CA HIS A 259 -23.86 3.51 -26.06
C HIS A 259 -22.78 3.39 -24.97
N TYR A 260 -21.85 2.46 -25.13
CA TYR A 260 -20.54 2.50 -24.46
C TYR A 260 -19.48 2.96 -25.47
N PRO A 261 -18.77 4.09 -25.22
CA PRO A 261 -17.62 4.44 -26.02
C PRO A 261 -16.43 3.55 -25.63
N PHE A 262 -16.22 2.48 -26.40
CA PHE A 262 -14.91 1.83 -26.49
C PHE A 262 -14.02 2.66 -27.43
N GLN A 263 -13.00 3.32 -26.88
CA GLN A 263 -11.82 3.66 -27.67
C GLN A 263 -10.69 2.69 -27.35
N ASN A 264 -10.40 1.88 -28.38
CA ASN A 264 -9.15 1.18 -28.61
C ASN A 264 -7.94 2.06 -28.27
N LYS A 265 -6.98 1.51 -27.53
CA LYS A 265 -5.56 1.74 -27.85
C LYS A 265 -4.81 0.42 -27.85
N GLN A 266 -4.41 0.07 -29.08
CA GLN A 266 -3.43 -0.94 -29.40
C GLN A 266 -2.10 -0.63 -28.74
N PHE A 267 -1.46 -1.69 -28.26
CA PHE A 267 -0.01 -1.71 -28.05
C PHE A 267 0.68 -1.75 -29.41
N VAL A 268 1.51 -0.74 -29.66
CA VAL A 268 2.72 -0.79 -30.49
C VAL A 268 3.83 -0.22 -29.63
#